data_AF-A0A0R3PY91-F1
#
_entry.id   AF-A0A0R3PY91-F1
#
_cell.length_a   1.000
_cell.length_b   1.000
_cell.length_c   1.000
_cell.angle_alpha   90.00
_cell.angle_beta   90.00
_cell.angle_gamma   90.00
#
_symmetry.space_group_name_H-M   'P 1'
#
loop_
_entity.id
_entity.type
_entity.pdbx_description
1 polymer ?
#
loop_
_entity_poly.entity_id
_entity_poly.type
_entity_poly.pdbx_seq_one_letter_code
_entity_poly.pdbx_strand_id
1 'polypeptide(L)'
;VKYTDHFKRCNCFQDGYIDRNFQIQYDRSQDCQLEKQYGNAFQFRRRFSTCDPKDFAFEAAGTTHFIIAGGYVFTRDFNSDSVIKDMKFNLLLQTDHPTMPVELEKGHFKILAGGVHVPNQVNTYWCVIRRIPKSIAQKKHHIIGVGIVELAFFERFREITMVRPYIQQGNEHVVHHMEQIFVCESEYQREYDGECDALSNSKEARSCSGVLAAWAKGEGAIYYPSEAGRPIGGRKGKKYVKVEIHYNNPRKYSGIIDDSGIEIVVTTNLRKHDAGVMEVGLIYSDANSIPPGQSAFPLTGHCTADCTNKLPEEGIYIFGSQLHAHKMGRKIVSNLYRNGVKIAEINRDNHFTHYWQHFVHLRPYVHVLPGDVLSTTCVYETLSRGAVTLGGYSLEEEMCVNYIYYYPASSVEVCKSAVDNTTLHNYFEYQLVKQEVFVAKKLNL
;
A
#
# COMPACT_ATOMS: atom_id res chain seq x y z
N VAL A 1 -5.23 -10.98 27.77
CA VAL A 1 -5.53 -12.44 27.79
C VAL A 1 -6.84 -12.70 28.52
N LYS A 2 -7.82 -13.32 27.87
CA LYS A 2 -9.05 -13.80 28.53
C LYS A 2 -8.94 -15.31 28.71
N TYR A 3 -9.17 -15.82 29.90
CA TYR A 3 -9.25 -17.26 30.14
C TYR A 3 -10.38 -17.59 31.12
N THR A 4 -10.96 -18.76 30.93
CA THR A 4 -11.99 -19.31 31.82
C THR A 4 -11.29 -20.22 32.80
N ASP A 5 -11.22 -19.81 34.07
CA ASP A 5 -10.72 -20.68 35.13
C ASP A 5 -11.85 -21.62 35.57
N HIS A 6 -11.74 -22.90 35.19
CA HIS A 6 -12.72 -23.93 35.58
C HIS A 6 -12.81 -24.14 37.10
N PHE A 7 -11.75 -23.82 37.85
CA PHE A 7 -11.75 -23.96 39.32
C PHE A 7 -12.37 -22.75 40.03
N LYS A 8 -12.32 -21.56 39.42
CA LYS A 8 -12.88 -20.32 40.02
C LYS A 8 -14.24 -19.89 39.45
N ARG A 9 -14.75 -20.56 38.41
CA ARG A 9 -16.00 -20.16 37.69
C ARG A 9 -16.03 -18.67 37.31
N CYS A 10 -14.87 -18.07 37.06
CA CYS A 10 -14.74 -16.67 36.66
C CYS A 10 -14.08 -16.57 35.29
N ASN A 11 -14.64 -15.70 34.44
CA ASN A 11 -13.96 -15.23 33.24
C ASN A 11 -12.94 -14.17 33.68
N CYS A 12 -11.67 -14.54 33.72
CA CYS A 12 -10.60 -13.62 34.10
C CYS A 12 -10.07 -12.90 32.85
N PHE A 13 -9.91 -11.59 32.96
CA PHE A 13 -9.22 -10.76 31.96
C PHE A 13 -7.95 -10.23 32.60
N GLN A 14 -6.79 -10.55 32.02
CA GLN A 14 -5.50 -10.16 32.55
C GLN A 14 -4.58 -9.70 31.43
N ASP A 15 -3.76 -8.68 31.69
CA ASP A 15 -2.75 -8.24 30.74
C ASP A 15 -1.62 -9.25 30.63
N GLY A 16 -1.00 -9.29 29.46
CA GLY A 16 0.11 -10.19 29.23
C GLY A 16 0.75 -9.99 27.87
N TYR A 17 1.99 -10.41 27.78
CA TYR A 17 2.80 -10.34 26.57
C TYR A 17 3.27 -11.74 26.15
N ILE A 18 3.59 -11.89 24.87
CA ILE A 18 4.17 -13.12 24.32
C ILE A 18 5.68 -12.95 24.29
N ASP A 19 6.43 -13.86 24.91
CA ASP A 19 7.89 -13.83 24.90
C ASP A 19 8.50 -14.40 23.60
N ARG A 20 9.82 -14.34 23.46
CA ARG A 20 10.54 -14.84 22.28
C ARG A 20 10.39 -16.35 22.03
N ASN A 21 9.99 -17.10 23.05
CA ASN A 21 9.74 -18.54 22.98
C ASN A 21 8.26 -18.84 22.72
N PHE A 22 7.49 -17.83 22.32
CA PHE A 22 6.04 -17.91 22.08
C PHE A 22 5.24 -18.32 23.31
N GLN A 23 5.73 -18.03 24.53
CA GLN A 23 4.98 -18.27 25.76
C GLN A 23 4.26 -17.00 26.21
N ILE A 24 2.98 -17.15 26.57
CA ILE A 24 2.15 -16.09 27.14
C ILE A 24 2.53 -15.90 28.61
N GLN A 25 3.11 -14.74 28.91
CA GLN A 25 3.45 -14.28 30.24
C GLN A 25 2.46 -13.22 30.69
N TYR A 26 2.09 -13.24 31.97
CA TYR A 26 1.28 -12.17 32.54
C TYR A 26 2.15 -10.96 32.81
N ASP A 27 1.63 -9.79 32.47
CA ASP A 27 2.31 -8.54 32.77
C ASP A 27 2.11 -8.16 34.25
N ARG A 28 3.12 -7.49 34.81
CA ARG A 28 3.06 -6.91 36.15
C ARG A 28 2.35 -5.56 36.13
N SER A 29 2.41 -4.84 35.00
CA SER A 29 1.60 -3.66 34.72
C SER A 29 0.27 -4.07 34.09
N GLN A 30 -0.80 -3.31 34.33
CA GLN A 30 -2.10 -3.52 33.66
C GLN A 30 -2.38 -2.27 32.83
N ASP A 31 -1.91 -2.31 31.60
CA ASP A 31 -2.00 -1.21 30.64
C ASP A 31 -3.32 -1.27 29.86
N CYS A 32 -3.95 -2.45 29.81
CA CYS A 32 -5.29 -2.68 29.25
C CYS A 32 -6.40 -2.64 30.32
N GLN A 33 -6.96 -1.45 30.57
CA GLN A 33 -8.04 -1.30 31.55
C GLN A 33 -9.40 -1.70 30.96
N LEU A 34 -10.01 -2.78 31.47
CA LEU A 34 -11.37 -3.17 31.09
C LEU A 34 -12.38 -2.14 31.61
N GLU A 35 -13.15 -1.51 30.72
CA GLU A 35 -14.17 -0.53 31.08
C GLU A 35 -15.56 -1.17 31.20
N LYS A 36 -15.95 -1.97 30.20
CA LYS A 36 -17.29 -2.57 30.14
C LYS A 36 -17.27 -3.95 29.50
N GLN A 37 -18.16 -4.81 29.96
CA GLN A 37 -18.44 -6.11 29.36
C GLN A 37 -19.94 -6.22 29.06
N TYR A 38 -20.27 -6.46 27.79
CA TYR A 38 -21.65 -6.69 27.33
C TYR A 38 -21.73 -8.12 26.78
N GLY A 39 -22.05 -9.09 27.64
CA GLY A 39 -22.05 -10.51 27.27
C GLY A 39 -20.66 -10.96 26.81
N ASN A 40 -20.52 -11.20 25.50
CA ASN A 40 -19.27 -11.59 24.84
C ASN A 40 -18.47 -10.42 24.21
N ALA A 41 -18.98 -9.19 24.27
CA ALA A 41 -18.28 -7.99 23.82
C ALA A 41 -17.51 -7.35 24.98
N PHE A 42 -16.26 -6.97 24.73
CA PHE A 42 -15.35 -6.37 25.72
C PHE A 42 -14.91 -5.00 25.23
N GLN A 43 -15.03 -4.00 26.09
CA GLN A 43 -14.51 -2.66 25.86
C GLN A 43 -13.39 -2.40 26.87
N PHE A 44 -12.20 -2.11 26.36
CA PHE A 44 -11.03 -1.78 27.17
C PHE A 44 -10.38 -0.50 26.66
N ARG A 45 -9.63 0.16 27.53
CA ARG A 45 -8.88 1.38 27.27
C ARG A 45 -7.40 1.14 27.53
N ARG A 46 -6.57 1.57 26.58
CA ARG A 46 -5.10 1.53 26.67
C ARG A 46 -4.55 2.88 26.22
N ARG A 47 -3.44 3.32 26.82
CA ARG A 47 -2.72 4.54 26.38
C ARG A 47 -1.91 4.24 25.12
N PHE A 48 -1.72 5.23 24.25
CA PHE A 48 -0.96 5.03 22.99
C PHE A 48 0.49 4.64 23.24
N SER A 49 1.13 5.27 24.22
CA SER A 49 2.46 4.91 24.69
C SER A 49 2.40 4.75 26.21
N THR A 50 3.03 3.68 26.69
CA THR A 50 3.21 3.41 28.11
C THR A 50 4.69 3.55 28.45
N CYS A 51 5.00 3.67 29.74
CA CYS A 51 6.40 3.73 30.20
C CYS A 51 7.03 2.32 30.29
N ASP A 52 6.29 1.26 29.96
CA ASP A 52 6.80 -0.11 29.94
C ASP A 52 7.52 -0.38 28.62
N PRO A 53 8.82 -0.74 28.62
CA PRO A 53 9.54 -1.04 27.39
C PRO A 53 9.09 -2.35 26.71
N LYS A 54 8.31 -3.20 27.38
CA LYS A 54 7.76 -4.44 26.81
C LYS A 54 6.48 -4.20 26.03
N ASP A 55 5.87 -3.05 26.23
CA ASP A 55 4.62 -2.69 25.60
C ASP A 55 4.83 -2.22 24.17
N PHE A 56 3.88 -2.59 23.30
CA PHE A 56 3.84 -2.04 21.96
C PHE A 56 3.44 -0.56 22.00
N ALA A 57 4.33 0.32 21.57
CA ALA A 57 4.03 1.74 21.41
C ALA A 57 3.25 1.96 20.12
N PHE A 58 2.02 2.45 20.25
CA PHE A 58 1.22 2.85 19.10
C PHE A 58 1.76 4.16 18.54
N GLU A 59 2.17 4.14 17.29
CA GLU A 59 2.67 5.31 16.59
C GLU A 59 1.53 6.14 16.00
N ALA A 60 1.77 7.45 15.87
CA ALA A 60 0.80 8.40 15.33
C ALA A 60 0.46 8.14 13.85
N ALA A 61 1.39 7.57 13.11
CA ALA A 61 1.27 7.23 11.70
C ALA A 61 1.87 5.84 11.46
N GLY A 62 1.23 5.03 10.61
CA GLY A 62 1.71 3.71 10.22
C GLY A 62 0.80 2.55 10.61
N THR A 63 1.09 1.38 10.07
CA THR A 63 0.29 0.18 10.21
C THR A 63 0.40 -0.41 11.61
N THR A 64 -0.73 -0.80 12.21
CA THR A 64 -0.73 -1.59 13.45
C THR A 64 -1.16 -3.02 13.17
N HIS A 65 -0.36 -3.96 13.68
CA HIS A 65 -0.60 -5.39 13.60
C HIS A 65 -1.38 -5.87 14.83
N PHE A 66 -2.58 -6.41 14.59
CA PHE A 66 -3.40 -7.03 15.61
C PHE A 66 -3.34 -8.54 15.47
N ILE A 67 -2.93 -9.22 16.52
CA ILE A 67 -2.97 -10.67 16.59
C ILE A 67 -4.19 -11.06 17.42
N ILE A 68 -5.11 -11.78 16.80
CA ILE A 68 -6.29 -12.35 17.45
C ILE A 68 -6.06 -13.85 17.56
N ALA A 69 -6.10 -14.36 18.79
CA ALA A 69 -5.93 -15.78 19.03
C ALA A 69 -6.98 -16.30 20.01
N GLY A 70 -7.41 -17.54 19.78
CA GLY A 70 -8.41 -18.21 20.60
C GLY A 70 -8.23 -19.73 20.55
N GLY A 71 -8.72 -20.41 21.56
CA GLY A 71 -8.68 -21.87 21.64
C GLY A 71 -9.79 -22.39 22.54
N TYR A 72 -10.15 -23.65 22.37
CA TYR A 72 -11.13 -24.33 23.24
C TYR A 72 -10.58 -24.62 24.63
N VAL A 73 -9.25 -24.77 24.71
CA VAL A 73 -8.50 -24.97 25.96
C VAL A 73 -7.47 -23.86 26.08
N PHE A 74 -7.38 -23.25 27.26
CA PHE A 74 -6.35 -22.25 27.52
C PHE A 74 -4.98 -22.92 27.60
N THR A 75 -4.05 -22.47 26.76
CA THR A 75 -2.63 -22.83 26.81
C THR A 75 -1.79 -21.57 26.91
N ARG A 76 -0.66 -21.66 27.62
CA ARG A 76 0.35 -20.59 27.62
C ARG A 76 1.26 -20.66 26.41
N ASP A 77 1.31 -21.80 25.74
CA ASP A 77 2.07 -21.96 24.52
C ASP A 77 1.28 -21.43 23.33
N PHE A 78 1.66 -20.24 22.86
CA PHE A 78 1.06 -19.63 21.67
C PHE A 78 1.40 -20.43 20.40
N ASN A 79 2.43 -21.27 20.38
CA ASN A 79 2.79 -22.03 19.19
C ASN A 79 1.92 -23.28 18.98
N SER A 80 1.25 -23.77 20.01
CA SER A 80 0.40 -24.98 19.96
C SER A 80 -0.64 -24.95 18.82
N ASP A 81 -0.85 -26.10 18.18
CA ASP A 81 -1.88 -26.32 17.15
C ASP A 81 -3.32 -26.14 17.66
N SER A 82 -3.50 -26.19 18.99
CA SER A 82 -4.78 -25.95 19.65
C SER A 82 -5.22 -24.49 19.65
N VAL A 83 -4.32 -23.56 19.30
CA VAL A 83 -4.58 -22.12 19.25
C VAL A 83 -4.85 -21.71 17.81
N ILE A 84 -6.09 -21.28 17.55
CA ILE A 84 -6.48 -20.63 16.31
C ILE A 84 -5.94 -19.21 16.34
N LYS A 85 -5.17 -18.82 15.32
CA LYS A 85 -4.47 -17.53 15.22
C LYS A 85 -4.91 -16.84 13.94
N ASP A 86 -5.18 -15.55 14.04
CA ASP A 86 -5.48 -14.69 12.90
C ASP A 86 -4.78 -13.34 13.09
N MET A 87 -4.36 -12.72 11.99
CA MET A 87 -3.68 -11.44 12.00
C MET A 87 -4.52 -10.44 11.22
N LYS A 88 -4.81 -9.30 11.85
CA LYS A 88 -5.53 -8.17 11.26
C LYS A 88 -4.63 -6.94 11.25
N PHE A 89 -4.83 -6.09 10.26
CA PHE A 89 -4.07 -4.85 10.09
C PHE A 89 -5.06 -3.69 10.15
N ASN A 90 -4.71 -2.62 10.86
CA ASN A 90 -5.52 -1.41 10.86
C ASN A 90 -4.67 -0.18 11.20
N LEU A 91 -5.20 1.01 10.89
CA LEU A 91 -4.66 2.30 11.28
C LEU A 91 -5.44 2.78 12.51
N LEU A 92 -4.78 2.84 13.67
CA LEU A 92 -5.42 3.23 14.93
C LEU A 92 -5.74 4.72 15.02
N LEU A 93 -4.85 5.54 14.48
CA LEU A 93 -4.98 6.98 14.44
C LEU A 93 -5.38 7.39 13.02
N GLN A 94 -6.63 7.13 12.68
CA GLN A 94 -7.22 7.68 11.47
C GLN A 94 -7.45 9.17 11.69
N THR A 95 -6.75 10.02 10.94
CA THR A 95 -7.22 11.38 10.68
C THR A 95 -8.60 11.29 10.05
N ASP A 96 -9.58 12.04 10.56
CA ASP A 96 -10.97 12.03 10.09
C ASP A 96 -11.09 11.77 8.58
N HIS A 97 -11.74 10.66 8.22
CA HIS A 97 -12.04 10.36 6.82
C HIS A 97 -12.80 11.54 6.24
N PRO A 98 -12.33 12.16 5.15
CA PRO A 98 -13.17 13.11 4.44
C PRO A 98 -14.43 12.37 3.99
N THR A 99 -15.55 12.62 4.67
CA THR A 99 -16.86 12.33 4.11
C THR A 99 -16.94 13.05 2.78
N MET A 100 -17.21 12.31 1.70
CA MET A 100 -17.45 12.92 0.39
C MET A 100 -18.40 14.10 0.56
N PRO A 101 -18.08 15.28 0.00
CA PRO A 101 -19.09 16.29 -0.21
C PRO A 101 -20.27 15.67 -0.96
N VAL A 102 -21.49 15.88 -0.46
CA VAL A 102 -22.72 15.46 -1.14
C VAL A 102 -22.89 16.34 -2.38
N GLU A 103 -22.23 15.97 -3.46
CA GLU A 103 -22.43 16.60 -4.77
C GLU A 103 -23.65 15.96 -5.46
N LEU A 104 -24.55 16.80 -5.98
CA LEU A 104 -25.81 16.42 -6.63
C LEU A 104 -25.62 15.81 -8.03
N GLU A 105 -24.51 16.09 -8.71
CA GLU A 105 -24.20 15.59 -10.05
C GLU A 105 -23.01 14.62 -10.04
N LYS A 106 -23.26 13.37 -9.62
CA LYS A 106 -22.25 12.30 -9.63
C LYS A 106 -22.58 11.28 -10.70
N GLY A 107 -21.63 11.03 -11.59
CA GLY A 107 -21.61 9.85 -12.45
C GLY A 107 -20.78 8.75 -11.80
N HIS A 108 -21.13 7.50 -12.04
CA HIS A 108 -20.31 6.36 -11.67
C HIS A 108 -20.14 5.44 -12.88
N PHE A 109 -18.98 4.82 -13.00
CA PHE A 109 -18.75 3.77 -13.98
C PHE A 109 -17.87 2.68 -13.39
N LYS A 110 -18.07 1.45 -13.88
CA LYS A 110 -17.39 0.25 -13.39
C LYS A 110 -16.42 -0.27 -14.44
N ILE A 111 -15.29 -0.76 -13.98
CA ILE A 111 -14.35 -1.55 -14.79
C ILE A 111 -14.23 -2.89 -14.09
N LEU A 112 -14.78 -3.93 -14.73
CA LEU A 112 -14.82 -5.30 -14.20
C LEU A 112 -13.92 -6.19 -15.04
N ALA A 113 -13.29 -7.17 -14.39
CA ALA A 113 -12.66 -8.30 -15.07
C ALA A 113 -13.74 -9.19 -15.69
N GLY A 114 -13.52 -9.73 -16.90
CA GLY A 114 -14.53 -10.49 -17.61
C GLY A 114 -14.48 -11.98 -17.31
N GLY A 115 -15.13 -12.44 -16.23
CA GLY A 115 -15.32 -13.85 -15.92
C GLY A 115 -14.00 -14.63 -15.79
N VAL A 116 -13.09 -14.11 -14.97
CA VAL A 116 -11.72 -14.64 -14.88
C VAL A 116 -11.71 -16.00 -14.22
N HIS A 117 -11.22 -17.01 -14.93
CA HIS A 117 -10.87 -18.30 -14.34
C HIS A 117 -9.55 -18.16 -13.59
N VAL A 118 -9.62 -17.94 -12.27
CA VAL A 118 -8.42 -17.77 -11.45
C VAL A 118 -7.56 -19.05 -11.54
N PRO A 119 -6.30 -18.97 -11.98
CA PRO A 119 -5.42 -20.12 -12.10
C PRO A 119 -5.22 -20.84 -10.76
N ASN A 120 -4.89 -22.13 -10.85
CA ASN A 120 -4.55 -22.94 -9.67
C ASN A 120 -3.10 -22.67 -9.20
N GLN A 121 -2.79 -21.40 -8.96
CA GLN A 121 -1.50 -20.93 -8.49
C GLN A 121 -1.67 -20.13 -7.21
N VAL A 122 -0.61 -20.04 -6.40
CA VAL A 122 -0.69 -19.36 -5.09
C VAL A 122 -0.88 -17.86 -5.29
N ASN A 123 -0.15 -17.26 -6.23
CA ASN A 123 -0.28 -15.84 -6.58
C ASN A 123 -0.48 -15.74 -8.09
N THR A 124 -1.43 -14.90 -8.53
CA THR A 124 -1.65 -14.59 -9.95
C THR A 124 -1.92 -13.10 -10.11
N TYR A 125 -1.23 -12.48 -11.07
CA TYR A 125 -1.47 -11.11 -11.49
C TYR A 125 -2.28 -11.08 -12.77
N TRP A 126 -3.42 -10.42 -12.71
CA TRP A 126 -4.36 -10.33 -13.81
C TRP A 126 -4.54 -8.89 -14.27
N CYS A 127 -4.33 -8.64 -15.56
CA CYS A 127 -4.35 -7.32 -16.15
C CYS A 127 -5.60 -7.16 -17.03
N VAL A 128 -6.39 -6.12 -16.73
CA VAL A 128 -7.60 -5.78 -17.46
C VAL A 128 -7.45 -4.40 -18.05
N ILE A 129 -7.46 -4.29 -19.39
CA ILE A 129 -7.47 -3.02 -20.12
C ILE A 129 -8.87 -2.83 -20.70
N ARG A 130 -9.55 -1.77 -20.25
CA ARG A 130 -10.88 -1.41 -20.76
C ARG A 130 -10.95 0.07 -21.14
N ARG A 131 -11.82 0.34 -22.12
CA ARG A 131 -12.15 1.70 -22.53
C ARG A 131 -13.18 2.31 -21.59
N ILE A 132 -12.99 3.58 -21.25
CA ILE A 132 -13.97 4.35 -20.46
C ILE A 132 -15.26 4.54 -21.28
N PRO A 133 -16.45 4.54 -20.65
CA PRO A 133 -17.72 4.74 -21.35
C PRO A 133 -17.72 5.97 -22.27
N LYS A 134 -18.34 5.85 -23.45
CA LYS A 134 -18.37 6.92 -24.47
C LYS A 134 -18.91 8.25 -23.92
N SER A 135 -19.87 8.21 -22.99
CA SER A 135 -20.44 9.39 -22.33
C SER A 135 -19.38 10.21 -21.58
N ILE A 136 -18.46 9.54 -20.89
CA ILE A 136 -17.38 10.16 -20.10
C ILE A 136 -16.17 10.47 -20.99
N ALA A 137 -15.90 9.67 -22.02
CA ALA A 137 -14.78 9.90 -22.92
C ALA A 137 -14.94 11.20 -23.76
N GLN A 138 -16.17 11.67 -24.00
CA GLN A 138 -16.44 12.83 -24.87
C GLN A 138 -16.18 14.19 -24.20
N LYS A 139 -16.34 14.30 -22.87
CA LYS A 139 -16.17 15.56 -22.12
C LYS A 139 -15.09 15.39 -21.04
N LYS A 140 -14.50 16.50 -20.59
CA LYS A 140 -13.59 16.47 -19.43
C LYS A 140 -14.43 16.27 -18.17
N HIS A 141 -14.08 15.29 -17.36
CA HIS A 141 -14.66 15.02 -16.04
C HIS A 141 -13.56 15.00 -14.99
N HIS A 142 -13.91 15.23 -13.72
CA HIS A 142 -13.00 15.03 -12.59
C HIS A 142 -13.40 13.76 -11.84
N ILE A 143 -12.43 12.89 -11.59
CA ILE A 143 -12.57 11.77 -10.66
C ILE A 143 -12.45 12.33 -9.25
N ILE A 144 -13.46 12.03 -8.44
CA ILE A 144 -13.58 12.51 -7.06
C ILE A 144 -13.50 11.38 -6.04
N GLY A 145 -13.61 10.14 -6.51
CA GLY A 145 -13.46 8.97 -5.67
C GLY A 145 -13.15 7.75 -6.52
N VAL A 146 -12.31 6.88 -5.99
CA VAL A 146 -12.04 5.56 -6.52
C VAL A 146 -12.26 4.58 -5.39
N GLY A 147 -13.11 3.60 -5.61
CA GLY A 147 -13.31 2.55 -4.64
C GLY A 147 -13.99 1.38 -5.31
N ILE A 148 -14.28 0.38 -4.51
CA ILE A 148 -15.00 -0.79 -4.95
C ILE A 148 -16.42 -0.60 -4.33
N VAL A 149 -17.55 -0.93 -5.00
CA VAL A 149 -18.94 -0.68 -4.49
C VAL A 149 -19.85 -1.92 -4.56
N GLU A 150 -20.16 -2.53 -3.42
CA GLU A 150 -21.36 -3.30 -3.16
C GLU A 150 -22.50 -2.31 -2.85
N LEU A 151 -23.57 -2.39 -3.64
CA LEU A 151 -24.84 -1.72 -3.35
C LEU A 151 -25.50 -2.43 -2.16
N ALA A 152 -25.12 -2.07 -0.93
CA ALA A 152 -25.87 -2.44 0.25
C ALA A 152 -27.08 -1.50 0.39
N PHE A 153 -28.25 -1.96 -0.04
CA PHE A 153 -29.54 -1.30 0.21
C PHE A 153 -29.89 -1.45 1.71
N PHE A 154 -29.42 -0.53 2.56
CA PHE A 154 -29.86 -0.47 3.96
C PHE A 154 -31.07 0.46 4.06
N GLU A 155 -32.27 -0.10 4.15
CA GLU A 155 -33.56 0.62 4.23
C GLU A 155 -33.73 1.56 5.45
N ARG A 156 -32.69 1.83 6.26
CA ARG A 156 -32.83 2.56 7.53
C ARG A 156 -31.92 3.75 7.77
N PHE A 157 -30.98 4.06 6.89
CA PHE A 157 -30.19 5.29 6.98
C PHE A 157 -30.34 6.07 5.68
N ARG A 158 -31.16 7.13 5.72
CA ARG A 158 -31.21 8.16 4.69
C ARG A 158 -29.80 8.74 4.50
N GLU A 159 -29.31 8.63 3.27
CA GLU A 159 -28.20 9.40 2.67
C GLU A 159 -26.82 9.35 3.36
N ILE A 160 -26.20 8.16 3.35
CA ILE A 160 -24.73 8.07 3.30
C ILE A 160 -24.35 7.08 2.20
N THR A 161 -24.01 7.60 1.02
CA THR A 161 -23.44 6.80 -0.08
C THR A 161 -22.00 6.40 0.29
N MET A 162 -21.86 5.35 1.11
CA MET A 162 -20.55 4.73 1.36
C MET A 162 -20.15 3.93 0.12
N VAL A 163 -18.96 4.22 -0.41
CA VAL A 163 -18.34 3.41 -1.47
C VAL A 163 -17.66 2.24 -0.73
N ARG A 164 -18.21 1.01 -0.84
CA ARG A 164 -17.79 -0.20 -0.09
C ARG A 164 -17.39 -1.34 -1.03
N PRO A 165 -16.32 -2.10 -0.85
CA PRO A 165 -15.82 -2.98 -1.91
C PRO A 165 -16.78 -4.03 -2.51
N TYR A 166 -17.01 -3.97 -3.84
CA TYR A 166 -17.46 -5.07 -4.74
C TYR A 166 -16.37 -6.13 -4.97
N ILE A 167 -16.33 -7.12 -4.09
CA ILE A 167 -15.73 -8.42 -4.40
C ILE A 167 -16.90 -9.37 -4.63
N GLN A 168 -16.82 -10.25 -5.63
CA GLN A 168 -17.87 -11.24 -5.85
C GLN A 168 -18.10 -12.06 -4.57
N GLN A 169 -19.37 -12.14 -4.14
CA GLN A 169 -19.74 -12.82 -2.89
C GLN A 169 -19.29 -14.28 -2.95
N GLY A 170 -18.39 -14.66 -2.04
CA GLY A 170 -17.72 -15.97 -2.06
C GLY A 170 -16.25 -15.92 -2.45
N ASN A 171 -15.78 -14.91 -3.19
CA ASN A 171 -14.39 -14.76 -3.65
C ASN A 171 -13.54 -13.78 -2.82
N GLU A 172 -14.10 -13.22 -1.73
CA GLU A 172 -13.41 -12.32 -0.78
C GLU A 172 -12.11 -12.91 -0.20
N HIS A 173 -11.99 -14.24 -0.22
CA HIS A 173 -10.83 -14.98 0.25
C HIS A 173 -9.71 -15.10 -0.81
N VAL A 174 -10.00 -14.81 -2.08
CA VAL A 174 -9.10 -15.01 -3.23
C VAL A 174 -8.56 -13.69 -3.75
N VAL A 175 -9.38 -12.63 -3.78
CA VAL A 175 -8.91 -11.28 -4.12
C VAL A 175 -8.09 -10.75 -2.94
N HIS A 176 -6.78 -10.70 -3.12
CA HIS A 176 -5.86 -10.28 -2.06
C HIS A 176 -5.56 -8.80 -2.19
N HIS A 177 -5.36 -8.26 -3.40
CA HIS A 177 -5.22 -6.81 -3.66
C HIS A 177 -5.67 -6.46 -5.10
N MET A 178 -6.12 -5.23 -5.35
CA MET A 178 -6.23 -4.66 -6.70
C MET A 178 -5.13 -3.63 -6.85
N GLU A 179 -3.93 -4.15 -7.11
CA GLU A 179 -2.66 -3.49 -6.81
C GLU A 179 -2.55 -2.11 -7.46
N GLN A 180 -2.87 -1.94 -8.75
CA GLN A 180 -2.69 -0.66 -9.43
C GLN A 180 -3.72 -0.40 -10.53
N ILE A 181 -4.28 0.81 -10.51
CA ILE A 181 -5.16 1.35 -11.54
C ILE A 181 -4.35 2.38 -12.31
N PHE A 182 -4.05 2.08 -13.56
CA PHE A 182 -3.30 2.95 -14.44
C PHE A 182 -4.22 3.55 -15.50
N VAL A 183 -3.82 4.71 -15.99
CA VAL A 183 -4.44 5.36 -17.13
C VAL A 183 -3.43 5.35 -18.27
N CYS A 184 -3.86 4.86 -19.44
CA CYS A 184 -3.01 4.78 -20.61
C CYS A 184 -2.94 6.13 -21.34
N GLU A 185 -1.75 6.46 -21.82
CA GLU A 185 -1.54 7.69 -22.60
C GLU A 185 -1.92 7.54 -24.07
N SER A 186 -1.89 6.30 -24.60
CA SER A 186 -2.22 6.01 -25.99
C SER A 186 -3.72 6.23 -26.29
N GLU A 187 -4.00 6.89 -27.43
CA GLU A 187 -5.37 7.08 -27.93
C GLU A 187 -6.00 5.78 -28.45
N TYR A 188 -5.17 4.80 -28.82
CA TYR A 188 -5.58 3.49 -29.31
C TYR A 188 -4.90 2.42 -28.48
N GLN A 189 -5.71 1.69 -27.72
CA GLN A 189 -5.26 0.55 -26.95
C GLN A 189 -6.17 -0.63 -27.22
N ARG A 190 -5.58 -1.81 -27.39
CA ARG A 190 -6.33 -3.07 -27.50
C ARG A 190 -6.85 -3.44 -26.11
N GLU A 191 -8.14 -3.73 -26.01
CA GLU A 191 -8.70 -4.29 -24.78
C GLU A 191 -8.04 -5.65 -24.52
N TYR A 192 -7.64 -5.87 -23.27
CA TYR A 192 -6.91 -7.06 -22.85
C TYR A 192 -7.49 -7.54 -21.53
N ASP A 193 -7.55 -8.86 -21.40
CA ASP A 193 -8.06 -9.56 -20.22
C ASP A 193 -7.24 -10.85 -20.12
N GLY A 194 -6.25 -10.87 -19.22
CA GLY A 194 -5.27 -11.96 -19.15
C GLY A 194 -4.17 -11.75 -18.10
N GLU A 195 -3.23 -12.68 -18.02
CA GLU A 195 -2.11 -12.60 -17.09
C GLU A 195 -1.18 -11.42 -17.39
N CYS A 196 -0.80 -10.67 -16.35
CA CYS A 196 0.04 -9.47 -16.47
C CYS A 196 1.44 -9.78 -17.02
N ASP A 197 2.00 -10.96 -16.71
CA ASP A 197 3.34 -11.36 -17.16
C ASP A 197 3.43 -11.45 -18.69
N ALA A 198 2.36 -11.93 -19.34
CA ALA A 198 2.26 -11.97 -20.80
C ALA A 198 2.21 -10.55 -21.41
N LEU A 199 1.70 -9.58 -20.63
CA LEU A 199 1.56 -8.19 -21.04
C LEU A 199 2.80 -7.34 -20.70
N SER A 200 3.59 -7.70 -19.69
CA SER A 200 4.74 -6.94 -19.16
C SER A 200 5.79 -6.58 -20.25
N ASN A 201 5.95 -7.46 -21.24
CA ASN A 201 6.87 -7.25 -22.36
C ASN A 201 6.26 -6.50 -23.57
N SER A 202 4.96 -6.23 -23.55
CA SER A 202 4.25 -5.56 -24.64
C SER A 202 4.45 -4.04 -24.58
N LYS A 203 4.47 -3.37 -25.74
CA LYS A 203 4.52 -1.89 -25.79
C LYS A 203 3.25 -1.28 -25.19
N GLU A 204 2.16 -2.03 -25.28
CA GLU A 204 0.83 -1.74 -24.79
C GLU A 204 0.83 -1.56 -23.27
N ALA A 205 1.42 -2.48 -22.49
CA ALA A 205 1.54 -2.34 -21.03
C ALA A 205 2.38 -1.12 -20.61
N ARG A 206 3.49 -0.88 -21.32
CA ARG A 206 4.41 0.24 -21.03
C ARG A 206 3.78 1.61 -21.26
N SER A 207 2.83 1.70 -22.20
CA SER A 207 2.06 2.94 -22.46
C SER A 207 1.06 3.30 -21.35
N CYS A 208 0.82 2.38 -20.41
CA CYS A 208 -0.08 2.53 -19.27
C CYS A 208 0.74 2.58 -17.97
N SER A 209 1.45 3.69 -17.76
CA SER A 209 2.25 3.97 -16.57
C SER A 209 1.62 4.99 -15.63
N GLY A 210 0.67 5.81 -16.12
CA GLY A 210 0.10 6.89 -15.32
C GLY A 210 -0.81 6.36 -14.21
N VAL A 211 -0.31 6.31 -12.97
CA VAL A 211 -1.09 5.80 -11.84
C VAL A 211 -2.29 6.72 -11.53
N LEU A 212 -3.44 6.10 -11.33
CA LEU A 212 -4.70 6.74 -10.93
C LEU A 212 -4.95 6.54 -9.45
N ALA A 213 -4.88 5.30 -9.01
CA ALA A 213 -5.05 4.86 -7.64
C ALA A 213 -4.49 3.44 -7.49
N ALA A 214 -4.07 3.08 -6.29
CA ALA A 214 -3.80 1.70 -5.92
C ALA A 214 -4.74 1.32 -4.78
N TRP A 215 -5.27 0.08 -4.77
CA TRP A 215 -6.20 -0.37 -3.74
C TRP A 215 -5.74 -1.70 -3.14
N ALA A 216 -5.68 -1.77 -1.81
CA ALA A 216 -5.40 -3.02 -1.10
C ALA A 216 -6.63 -3.54 -0.34
N LYS A 217 -6.66 -4.86 -0.12
CA LYS A 217 -7.69 -5.48 0.73
C LYS A 217 -7.69 -4.88 2.13
N GLY A 218 -8.87 -4.46 2.60
CA GLY A 218 -9.04 -3.77 3.88
C GLY A 218 -9.01 -2.25 3.78
N GLU A 219 -8.75 -1.71 2.59
CA GLU A 219 -8.87 -0.28 2.31
C GLU A 219 -10.32 0.08 1.94
N GLY A 220 -10.78 1.23 2.46
CA GLY A 220 -12.04 1.83 2.04
C GLY A 220 -11.93 2.43 0.65
N ALA A 221 -12.90 3.26 0.28
CA ALA A 221 -12.77 4.07 -0.91
C ALA A 221 -11.82 5.25 -0.69
N ILE A 222 -11.03 5.54 -1.72
CA ILE A 222 -10.15 6.70 -1.78
C ILE A 222 -10.96 7.88 -2.29
N TYR A 223 -11.00 8.96 -1.53
CA TYR A 223 -11.73 10.18 -1.90
C TYR A 223 -10.79 11.33 -2.18
N TYR A 224 -11.02 12.08 -3.25
CA TYR A 224 -10.24 13.28 -3.52
C TYR A 224 -10.80 14.49 -2.74
N PRO A 225 -9.95 15.41 -2.28
CA PRO A 225 -10.37 16.60 -1.53
C PRO A 225 -11.20 17.55 -2.42
N SER A 226 -12.14 18.30 -1.84
CA SER A 226 -13.05 19.20 -2.57
C SER A 226 -12.37 20.19 -3.54
N GLU A 227 -11.12 20.51 -3.27
CA GLU A 227 -10.29 21.46 -3.99
C GLU A 227 -9.75 20.87 -5.30
N ALA A 228 -9.61 19.54 -5.38
CA ALA A 228 -8.95 18.87 -6.49
C ALA A 228 -9.66 17.61 -6.97
N GLY A 229 -9.57 17.33 -8.26
CA GLY A 229 -10.04 16.08 -8.85
C GLY A 229 -9.14 15.65 -10.00
N ARG A 230 -9.01 14.33 -10.21
CA ARG A 230 -8.13 13.81 -11.27
C ARG A 230 -8.85 13.92 -12.62
N PRO A 231 -8.32 14.66 -13.61
CA PRO A 231 -8.99 14.83 -14.89
C PRO A 231 -9.02 13.52 -15.69
N ILE A 232 -10.19 13.20 -16.26
CA ILE A 232 -10.42 12.05 -17.13
C ILE A 232 -11.32 12.43 -18.32
N GLY A 233 -11.10 11.81 -19.49
CA GLY A 233 -11.90 12.07 -20.68
C GLY A 233 -11.66 13.43 -21.36
N GLY A 234 -12.35 13.65 -22.48
CA GLY A 234 -12.21 14.85 -23.33
C GLY A 234 -11.35 14.62 -24.57
N ARG A 235 -11.31 15.61 -25.49
CA ARG A 235 -10.64 15.48 -26.80
C ARG A 235 -9.16 15.09 -26.72
N LYS A 236 -8.46 15.54 -25.67
CA LYS A 236 -7.05 15.21 -25.36
C LYS A 236 -6.89 14.35 -24.10
N GLY A 237 -8.00 13.88 -23.52
CA GLY A 237 -7.98 13.15 -22.26
C GLY A 237 -7.65 11.68 -22.44
N LYS A 238 -7.12 11.06 -21.39
CA LYS A 238 -6.81 9.64 -21.36
C LYS A 238 -8.14 8.83 -21.44
N LYS A 239 -8.20 7.82 -22.33
CA LYS A 239 -9.45 7.11 -22.71
C LYS A 239 -9.52 5.64 -22.25
N TYR A 240 -8.39 5.10 -21.79
CA TYR A 240 -8.26 3.70 -21.38
C TYR A 240 -7.71 3.61 -19.97
N VAL A 241 -8.22 2.63 -19.24
CA VAL A 241 -7.79 2.31 -17.87
C VAL A 241 -7.31 0.87 -17.87
N LYS A 242 -6.16 0.64 -17.23
CA LYS A 242 -5.59 -0.68 -16.95
C LYS A 242 -5.74 -0.95 -15.46
N VAL A 243 -6.36 -2.05 -15.10
CA VAL A 243 -6.51 -2.51 -13.71
C VAL A 243 -5.69 -3.77 -13.55
N GLU A 244 -4.83 -3.78 -12.54
CA GLU A 244 -4.05 -4.95 -12.15
C GLU A 244 -4.64 -5.55 -10.87
N ILE A 245 -5.08 -6.80 -10.96
CA ILE A 245 -5.72 -7.55 -9.88
C ILE A 245 -4.77 -8.66 -9.44
N HIS A 246 -4.44 -8.67 -8.15
CA HIS A 246 -3.62 -9.71 -7.53
C HIS A 246 -4.51 -10.70 -6.78
N TYR A 247 -4.59 -11.91 -7.31
CA TYR A 247 -5.25 -13.05 -6.69
C TYR A 247 -4.25 -13.85 -5.86
N ASN A 248 -4.55 -14.04 -4.56
CA ASN A 248 -3.83 -14.96 -3.70
C ASN A 248 -4.74 -16.15 -3.37
N ASN A 249 -4.43 -17.31 -3.94
CA ASN A 249 -5.17 -18.55 -3.74
C ASN A 249 -4.30 -19.56 -2.99
N PRO A 250 -4.08 -19.38 -1.67
CA PRO A 250 -3.17 -20.24 -0.90
C PRO A 250 -3.65 -21.69 -0.82
N ARG A 251 -4.97 -21.92 -0.97
CA ARG A 251 -5.59 -23.25 -0.93
C ARG A 251 -5.75 -23.89 -2.29
N LYS A 252 -5.31 -23.24 -3.38
CA LYS A 252 -5.26 -23.85 -4.72
C LYS A 252 -6.64 -24.38 -5.19
N TYR A 253 -7.69 -23.62 -4.88
CA TYR A 253 -9.04 -23.94 -5.34
C TYR A 253 -9.12 -23.79 -6.86
N SER A 254 -9.74 -24.76 -7.54
CA SER A 254 -9.99 -24.73 -8.97
C SER A 254 -11.44 -24.36 -9.27
N GLY A 255 -11.69 -23.70 -10.40
CA GLY A 255 -13.05 -23.36 -10.86
C GLY A 255 -13.63 -22.08 -10.26
N ILE A 256 -12.82 -21.23 -9.64
CA ILE A 256 -13.24 -19.89 -9.21
C ILE A 256 -13.36 -19.00 -10.45
N ILE A 257 -14.56 -18.47 -10.67
CA ILE A 257 -14.84 -17.42 -11.65
C ILE A 257 -14.96 -16.13 -10.86
N ASP A 258 -14.19 -15.11 -11.25
CA ASP A 258 -14.18 -13.81 -10.60
C ASP A 258 -14.49 -12.68 -11.58
N ASP A 259 -15.51 -11.88 -11.24
CA ASP A 259 -15.90 -10.64 -11.93
C ASP A 259 -15.58 -9.40 -11.07
N SER A 260 -14.50 -9.45 -10.28
CA SER A 260 -14.12 -8.32 -9.43
C SER A 260 -13.58 -7.15 -10.25
N GLY A 261 -13.72 -5.95 -9.71
CA GLY A 261 -13.25 -4.74 -10.37
C GLY A 261 -13.45 -3.49 -9.54
N ILE A 262 -13.35 -2.34 -10.18
CA ILE A 262 -13.32 -1.02 -9.52
C ILE A 262 -14.49 -0.16 -9.99
N GLU A 263 -14.96 0.70 -9.10
CA GLU A 263 -15.91 1.77 -9.40
C GLU A 263 -15.23 3.13 -9.27
N ILE A 264 -15.39 3.94 -10.32
CA ILE A 264 -14.82 5.27 -10.37
C ILE A 264 -15.97 6.27 -10.33
N VAL A 265 -15.93 7.16 -9.34
CA VAL A 265 -16.90 8.23 -9.14
C VAL A 265 -16.37 9.49 -9.82
N VAL A 266 -17.16 10.02 -10.76
CA VAL A 266 -16.85 11.20 -11.55
C VAL A 266 -17.87 12.31 -11.33
N THR A 267 -17.41 13.54 -11.46
CA THR A 267 -18.24 14.75 -11.45
C THR A 267 -18.11 15.50 -12.77
N THR A 268 -19.21 16.11 -13.21
CA THR A 268 -19.25 17.09 -14.32
C THR A 268 -18.77 18.47 -13.89
N ASN A 269 -18.85 18.77 -12.59
CA ASN A 269 -18.42 20.04 -12.01
C ASN A 269 -16.91 20.00 -11.75
N LEU A 270 -16.14 20.57 -12.67
CA LEU A 270 -14.68 20.62 -12.56
C LEU A 270 -14.28 21.38 -11.29
N ARG A 271 -13.52 20.70 -10.42
CA ARG A 271 -12.92 21.28 -9.22
C ARG A 271 -11.85 22.32 -9.59
N LYS A 272 -11.50 23.17 -8.62
CA LYS A 272 -10.57 24.30 -8.83
C LYS A 272 -9.21 23.86 -9.35
N HIS A 273 -8.69 22.72 -8.87
CA HIS A 273 -7.40 22.19 -9.26
C HIS A 273 -7.50 20.79 -9.90
N ASP A 274 -6.66 20.54 -10.90
CA ASP A 274 -6.44 19.19 -11.42
C ASP A 274 -5.51 18.45 -10.46
N ALA A 275 -5.84 17.20 -10.08
CA ALA A 275 -5.00 16.38 -9.21
C ALA A 275 -3.99 15.54 -10.02
N GLY A 276 -2.78 15.38 -9.47
CA GLY A 276 -1.69 14.56 -9.95
C GLY A 276 -1.38 13.40 -9.02
N VAL A 277 -0.77 12.34 -9.57
CA VAL A 277 -0.08 11.32 -8.79
C VAL A 277 1.38 11.32 -9.25
N MET A 278 2.31 11.40 -8.30
CA MET A 278 3.75 11.35 -8.55
C MET A 278 4.35 10.14 -7.85
N GLU A 279 5.18 9.41 -8.58
CA GLU A 279 5.95 8.30 -8.01
C GLU A 279 7.30 8.80 -7.51
N VAL A 280 7.55 8.68 -6.20
CA VAL A 280 8.82 9.06 -5.57
C VAL A 280 9.49 7.86 -4.93
N GLY A 281 10.73 7.57 -5.33
CA GLY A 281 11.48 6.45 -4.77
C GLY A 281 12.64 6.00 -5.64
N LEU A 282 12.83 4.69 -5.71
CA LEU A 282 13.93 4.07 -6.46
C LEU A 282 13.49 3.62 -7.85
N ILE A 283 14.37 3.75 -8.83
CA ILE A 283 14.16 3.19 -10.17
C ILE A 283 14.18 1.65 -10.07
N TYR A 284 13.38 1.00 -10.91
CA TYR A 284 13.36 -0.45 -11.02
C TYR A 284 14.57 -0.91 -11.85
N SER A 285 15.71 -1.08 -11.19
CA SER A 285 16.96 -1.51 -11.80
C SER A 285 17.78 -2.31 -10.81
N ASP A 286 18.57 -3.21 -11.37
CA ASP A 286 19.66 -3.98 -10.74
C ASP A 286 20.66 -3.13 -9.93
N ALA A 287 20.76 -1.82 -10.23
CA ALA A 287 21.55 -0.89 -9.42
C ALA A 287 21.10 -0.81 -7.96
N ASN A 288 19.84 -1.15 -7.67
CA ASN A 288 19.28 -1.19 -6.33
C ASN A 288 19.31 -2.63 -5.81
N SER A 289 20.49 -3.06 -5.35
CA SER A 289 20.71 -4.41 -4.84
C SER A 289 20.68 -4.46 -3.31
N ILE A 290 20.04 -5.50 -2.77
CA ILE A 290 19.90 -5.76 -1.34
C ILE A 290 20.64 -7.07 -1.03
N PRO A 291 21.68 -7.04 -0.17
CA PRO A 291 22.44 -8.25 0.15
C PRO A 291 21.58 -9.26 0.96
N PRO A 292 21.88 -10.57 0.86
CA PRO A 292 21.20 -11.59 1.65
C PRO A 292 21.58 -11.53 3.14
N GLY A 293 20.74 -12.09 3.99
CA GLY A 293 21.03 -12.28 5.42
C GLY A 293 21.03 -10.99 6.25
N GLN A 294 20.49 -9.88 5.74
CA GLN A 294 20.40 -8.63 6.48
C GLN A 294 19.12 -8.57 7.32
N SER A 295 19.25 -8.18 8.58
CA SER A 295 18.09 -7.91 9.45
C SER A 295 17.42 -6.57 9.13
N ALA A 296 18.19 -5.58 8.70
CA ALA A 296 17.69 -4.28 8.26
C ALA A 296 18.67 -3.64 7.27
N PHE A 297 18.22 -3.40 6.04
CA PHE A 297 19.01 -2.72 5.01
C PHE A 297 18.23 -1.53 4.43
N PRO A 298 18.63 -0.27 4.72
CA PRO A 298 17.96 0.91 4.20
C PRO A 298 18.44 1.23 2.78
N LEU A 299 17.50 1.41 1.85
CA LEU A 299 17.74 2.03 0.55
C LEU A 299 16.93 3.32 0.43
N THR A 300 17.52 4.37 -0.13
CA THR A 300 16.89 5.69 -0.23
C THR A 300 16.86 6.17 -1.66
N GLY A 301 15.67 6.51 -2.14
CA GLY A 301 15.45 7.24 -3.38
C GLY A 301 15.26 8.73 -3.12
N HIS A 302 15.72 9.55 -4.05
CA HIS A 302 15.68 11.01 -3.98
C HIS A 302 15.03 11.61 -5.23
N CYS A 303 14.13 12.57 -5.01
CA CYS A 303 13.72 13.55 -6.00
C CYS A 303 14.52 14.82 -5.78
N THR A 304 15.51 15.09 -6.63
CA THR A 304 16.44 16.22 -6.46
C THR A 304 15.77 17.56 -6.75
N ALA A 305 16.40 18.63 -6.27
CA ALA A 305 15.98 20.02 -6.50
C ALA A 305 15.82 20.34 -8.00
N ASP A 306 16.66 19.77 -8.86
CA ASP A 306 16.57 19.95 -10.32
C ASP A 306 15.26 19.41 -10.91
N CYS A 307 14.70 18.36 -10.32
CA CYS A 307 13.43 17.81 -10.74
C CYS A 307 12.26 18.63 -10.17
N THR A 308 12.33 19.02 -8.89
CA THR A 308 11.28 19.84 -8.26
C THR A 308 11.24 21.26 -8.82
N ASN A 309 12.35 21.77 -9.38
CA ASN A 309 12.39 23.03 -10.12
C ASN A 309 11.48 23.04 -11.36
N LYS A 310 11.05 21.88 -11.86
CA LYS A 310 10.07 21.77 -12.95
C LYS A 310 8.62 21.84 -12.47
N LEU A 311 8.39 21.94 -11.16
CA LEU A 311 7.07 22.15 -10.58
C LEU A 311 6.62 23.61 -10.78
N PRO A 312 5.31 23.89 -10.66
CA PRO A 312 4.79 25.25 -10.73
C PRO A 312 5.45 26.18 -9.70
N GLU A 313 5.54 27.48 -10.02
CA GLU A 313 6.14 28.49 -9.12
C GLU A 313 5.46 28.54 -7.73
N GLU A 314 4.14 28.32 -7.69
CA GLU A 314 3.36 28.25 -6.44
C GLU A 314 3.58 26.94 -5.66
N GLY A 315 4.30 25.97 -6.23
CA GLY A 315 4.52 24.65 -5.66
C GLY A 315 3.33 23.70 -5.81
N ILE A 316 3.39 22.59 -5.07
CA ILE A 316 2.34 21.56 -5.02
C ILE A 316 1.95 21.26 -3.58
N TYR A 317 0.70 20.90 -3.38
CA TYR A 317 0.14 20.48 -2.10
C TYR A 317 -0.14 18.99 -2.15
N ILE A 318 0.53 18.23 -1.29
CA ILE A 318 0.32 16.80 -1.11
C ILE A 318 -0.81 16.60 -0.11
N PHE A 319 -1.86 15.90 -0.54
CA PHE A 319 -3.02 15.58 0.28
C PHE A 319 -3.13 14.10 0.62
N GLY A 320 -2.33 13.24 -0.02
CA GLY A 320 -2.32 11.82 0.26
C GLY A 320 -1.04 11.13 -0.16
N SER A 321 -0.75 10.00 0.48
CA SER A 321 0.41 9.16 0.20
C SER A 321 0.03 7.69 0.32
N GLN A 322 0.58 6.86 -0.56
CA GLN A 322 0.45 5.41 -0.50
C GLN A 322 1.83 4.77 -0.69
N LEU A 323 2.24 3.99 0.30
CA LEU A 323 3.57 3.37 0.34
C LEU A 323 3.52 1.98 -0.30
N HIS A 324 4.55 1.65 -1.07
CA HIS A 324 4.64 0.39 -1.80
C HIS A 324 6.06 -0.20 -1.75
N ALA A 325 6.12 -1.48 -1.42
CA ALA A 325 7.29 -2.35 -1.51
C ALA A 325 6.83 -3.81 -1.63
N HIS A 326 7.73 -4.70 -2.06
CA HIS A 326 7.42 -6.13 -2.18
C HIS A 326 7.68 -6.86 -0.84
N LYS A 327 7.99 -8.16 -0.90
CA LYS A 327 7.93 -9.09 0.22
C LYS A 327 8.88 -8.75 1.38
N MET A 328 10.03 -8.16 1.08
CA MET A 328 11.11 -7.88 2.03
C MET A 328 10.96 -6.51 2.69
N GLY A 329 10.05 -5.65 2.22
CA GLY A 329 9.77 -4.35 2.82
C GLY A 329 9.26 -4.48 4.26
N ARG A 330 9.84 -3.70 5.18
CA ARG A 330 9.42 -3.65 6.60
C ARG A 330 9.13 -2.26 7.12
N LYS A 331 9.87 -1.26 6.62
CA LYS A 331 9.67 0.15 7.02
C LYS A 331 9.81 1.04 5.82
N ILE A 332 8.95 2.05 5.70
CA ILE A 332 9.05 3.05 4.64
C ILE A 332 8.83 4.43 5.26
N VAL A 333 9.71 5.37 4.95
CA VAL A 333 9.65 6.75 5.42
C VAL A 333 9.86 7.68 4.26
N SER A 334 9.00 8.69 4.12
CA SER A 334 9.12 9.72 3.09
C SER A 334 9.17 11.10 3.73
N ASN A 335 10.19 11.87 3.36
CA ASN A 335 10.54 13.15 3.97
C ASN A 335 10.71 14.24 2.91
N LEU A 336 10.38 15.47 3.30
CA LEU A 336 10.63 16.68 2.54
C LEU A 336 11.79 17.45 3.16
N TYR A 337 12.79 17.77 2.34
CA TYR A 337 13.94 18.58 2.71
C TYR A 337 13.98 19.88 1.92
N ARG A 338 14.30 20.99 2.58
CA ARG A 338 14.55 22.29 1.95
C ARG A 338 15.90 22.80 2.41
N ASN A 339 16.79 23.08 1.47
CA ASN A 339 18.16 23.55 1.77
C ASN A 339 18.89 22.68 2.81
N GLY A 340 18.71 21.34 2.74
CA GLY A 340 19.32 20.38 3.66
C GLY A 340 18.62 20.20 5.01
N VAL A 341 17.55 20.94 5.30
CA VAL A 341 16.77 20.82 6.54
C VAL A 341 15.48 20.04 6.29
N LYS A 342 15.16 19.06 7.15
CA LYS A 342 13.88 18.34 7.09
C LYS A 342 12.74 19.29 7.49
N ILE A 343 11.86 19.60 6.55
CA ILE A 343 10.72 20.51 6.74
C ILE A 343 9.48 19.74 7.17
N ALA A 344 9.21 18.61 6.53
CA ALA A 344 8.03 17.80 6.80
C ALA A 344 8.33 16.31 6.63
N GLU A 345 7.60 15.49 7.38
CA GLU A 345 7.49 14.07 7.13
C GLU A 345 6.18 13.85 6.37
N ILE A 346 6.27 13.31 5.16
CA ILE A 346 5.11 13.11 4.29
C ILE A 346 4.36 11.87 4.77
N ASN A 347 5.06 10.78 4.98
CA ASN A 347 4.46 9.54 5.47
C ASN A 347 5.53 8.68 6.14
N ARG A 348 5.14 7.94 7.17
CA ARG A 348 6.02 7.05 7.92
C ARG A 348 5.23 5.83 8.34
N ASP A 349 5.73 4.68 7.93
CA ASP A 349 5.25 3.39 8.40
C ASP A 349 6.43 2.53 8.84
N ASN A 350 6.60 2.40 10.16
CA ASN A 350 7.64 1.55 10.77
C ASN A 350 7.28 0.07 10.82
N HIS A 351 6.03 -0.25 10.52
CA HIS A 351 5.46 -1.58 10.58
C HIS A 351 4.78 -1.87 9.23
N PHE A 352 5.41 -1.43 8.15
CA PHE A 352 4.90 -1.63 6.81
C PHE A 352 4.84 -3.14 6.51
N THR A 353 3.75 -3.55 5.89
CA THR A 353 3.57 -4.90 5.41
C THR A 353 3.05 -4.88 3.97
N HIS A 354 3.65 -5.67 3.10
CA HIS A 354 3.17 -5.78 1.73
C HIS A 354 1.74 -6.36 1.66
N TYR A 355 1.29 -7.06 2.71
CA TYR A 355 -0.06 -7.62 2.83
C TYR A 355 -1.14 -6.54 3.04
N TRP A 356 -0.76 -5.31 3.40
CA TRP A 356 -1.71 -4.23 3.60
C TRP A 356 -1.12 -2.87 3.23
N GLN A 357 -1.43 -2.39 2.03
CA GLN A 357 -0.93 -1.13 1.48
C GLN A 357 -2.07 -0.13 1.37
N HIS A 358 -2.17 0.82 2.30
CA HIS A 358 -3.31 1.73 2.39
C HIS A 358 -2.94 3.15 1.95
N PHE A 359 -3.93 3.88 1.42
CA PHE A 359 -3.86 5.30 1.22
C PHE A 359 -3.98 6.04 2.57
N VAL A 360 -3.05 6.95 2.82
CA VAL A 360 -3.07 7.85 3.98
C VAL A 360 -3.43 9.25 3.51
N HIS A 361 -4.55 9.77 4.02
CA HIS A 361 -4.88 11.18 3.90
C HIS A 361 -3.95 12.01 4.77
N LEU A 362 -3.26 12.99 4.18
CA LEU A 362 -2.39 13.89 4.92
C LEU A 362 -3.17 15.12 5.37
N ARG A 363 -3.13 15.41 6.67
CA ARG A 363 -3.63 16.66 7.25
C ARG A 363 -2.69 17.10 8.37
N PRO A 364 -2.08 18.30 8.29
CA PRO A 364 -2.20 19.30 7.21
C PRO A 364 -1.59 18.81 5.88
N TYR A 365 -1.99 19.43 4.77
CA TYR A 365 -1.36 19.18 3.47
C TYR A 365 0.10 19.63 3.48
N VAL A 366 0.96 18.83 2.85
CA VAL A 366 2.39 19.14 2.77
C VAL A 366 2.65 19.98 1.52
N HIS A 367 3.16 21.19 1.72
CA HIS A 367 3.48 22.12 0.63
C HIS A 367 4.94 21.95 0.18
N VAL A 368 5.12 21.56 -1.07
CA VAL A 368 6.42 21.36 -1.72
C VAL A 368 6.65 22.50 -2.70
N LEU A 369 7.78 23.19 -2.56
CA LEU A 369 8.19 24.30 -3.42
C LEU A 369 9.27 23.86 -4.42
N PRO A 370 9.42 24.58 -5.55
CA PRO A 370 10.55 24.41 -6.43
C PRO A 370 11.88 24.52 -5.67
N GLY A 371 12.79 23.57 -5.89
CA GLY A 371 14.09 23.50 -5.22
C GLY A 371 14.11 22.61 -3.96
N ASP A 372 12.95 22.12 -3.52
CA ASP A 372 12.88 21.14 -2.44
C ASP A 372 13.37 19.75 -2.89
N VAL A 373 13.75 18.91 -1.93
CA VAL A 373 14.18 17.53 -2.15
C VAL A 373 13.23 16.59 -1.43
N LEU A 374 12.61 15.67 -2.18
CA LEU A 374 11.82 14.59 -1.60
C LEU A 374 12.70 13.36 -1.45
N SER A 375 12.59 12.66 -0.34
CA SER A 375 13.38 11.45 -0.08
C SER A 375 12.48 10.35 0.46
N THR A 376 12.55 9.17 -0.14
CA THR A 376 11.82 7.98 0.31
C THR A 376 12.84 6.90 0.65
N THR A 377 12.87 6.49 1.91
CA THR A 377 13.73 5.44 2.43
C THR A 377 12.89 4.20 2.74
N CYS A 378 13.26 3.06 2.15
CA CYS A 378 12.69 1.76 2.45
C CYS A 378 13.72 0.91 3.19
N VAL A 379 13.29 0.21 4.24
CA VAL A 379 14.11 -0.71 5.02
C VAL A 379 13.65 -2.13 4.74
N TYR A 380 14.59 -2.95 4.28
CA TYR A 380 14.35 -4.33 3.88
C TYR A 380 14.94 -5.33 4.88
N GLU A 381 14.30 -6.49 5.00
CA GLU A 381 14.77 -7.63 5.79
C GLU A 381 14.91 -8.84 4.87
N THR A 382 16.12 -9.39 4.76
CA THR A 382 16.49 -10.47 3.83
C THR A 382 17.06 -11.70 4.54
N LEU A 383 16.73 -11.91 5.83
CA LEU A 383 17.18 -13.05 6.63
C LEU A 383 16.84 -14.41 6.02
N SER A 384 15.73 -14.51 5.30
CA SER A 384 15.26 -15.74 4.63
C SER A 384 15.86 -15.97 3.24
N ARG A 385 16.64 -15.02 2.71
CA ARG A 385 17.18 -15.08 1.34
C ARG A 385 18.63 -15.53 1.36
N GLY A 386 18.95 -16.50 0.51
CA GLY A 386 20.33 -16.96 0.27
C GLY A 386 21.06 -16.22 -0.86
N ALA A 387 20.35 -15.41 -1.65
CA ALA A 387 20.87 -14.67 -2.79
C ALA A 387 20.54 -13.18 -2.69
N VAL A 388 21.26 -12.36 -3.46
CA VAL A 388 21.02 -10.92 -3.58
C VAL A 388 19.64 -10.69 -4.20
N THR A 389 18.88 -9.77 -3.62
CA THR A 389 17.60 -9.32 -4.16
C THR A 389 17.82 -8.04 -4.97
N LEU A 390 17.35 -8.02 -6.21
CA LEU A 390 17.50 -6.87 -7.11
C LEU A 390 16.22 -6.03 -7.16
N GLY A 391 16.36 -4.78 -7.58
CA GLY A 391 15.23 -3.91 -7.86
C GLY A 391 14.59 -4.26 -9.20
N GLY A 392 13.27 -4.49 -9.21
CA GLY A 392 12.59 -4.94 -10.42
C GLY A 392 11.09 -5.10 -10.26
N TYR A 393 10.46 -5.68 -11.28
CA TYR A 393 9.00 -5.82 -11.36
C TYR A 393 8.46 -7.12 -10.77
N SER A 394 9.32 -8.13 -10.63
CA SER A 394 8.91 -9.43 -10.11
C SER A 394 8.65 -9.39 -8.61
N LEU A 395 7.75 -10.25 -8.13
CA LEU A 395 7.54 -10.52 -6.70
C LEU A 395 8.77 -11.02 -5.94
N GLU A 396 9.75 -11.58 -6.66
CA GLU A 396 11.01 -12.04 -6.10
C GLU A 396 12.09 -10.94 -6.09
N GLU A 397 11.84 -9.86 -6.83
CA GLU A 397 12.58 -8.61 -6.83
C GLU A 397 11.94 -7.62 -5.85
N GLU A 398 12.51 -6.44 -5.67
CA GLU A 398 12.00 -5.42 -4.74
C GLU A 398 11.70 -4.08 -5.40
N MET A 399 10.79 -3.34 -4.78
CA MET A 399 10.47 -1.95 -5.11
C MET A 399 10.50 -1.08 -3.87
N CYS A 400 10.81 0.21 -4.06
CA CYS A 400 10.68 1.26 -3.05
C CYS A 400 9.96 2.44 -3.69
N VAL A 401 8.66 2.59 -3.44
CA VAL A 401 7.87 3.67 -4.06
C VAL A 401 6.92 4.27 -3.05
N ASN A 402 6.82 5.60 -3.09
CA ASN A 402 5.73 6.34 -2.49
C ASN A 402 4.91 7.01 -3.62
N TYR A 403 3.64 6.64 -3.71
CA TYR A 403 2.67 7.30 -4.57
C TYR A 403 2.13 8.53 -3.85
N ILE A 404 2.56 9.70 -4.31
CA ILE A 404 2.20 11.00 -3.74
C ILE A 404 1.04 11.59 -4.54
N TYR A 405 -0.07 11.87 -3.86
CA TYR A 405 -1.24 12.48 -4.45
C TYR A 405 -1.23 13.97 -4.15
N TYR A 406 -1.20 14.79 -5.22
CA TYR A 406 -0.95 16.22 -5.10
C TYR A 406 -1.81 17.07 -6.04
N TYR A 407 -1.86 18.37 -5.79
CA TYR A 407 -2.40 19.37 -6.72
C TYR A 407 -1.59 20.67 -6.61
N PRO A 408 -1.57 21.53 -7.65
CA PRO A 408 -2.09 21.30 -9.00
C PRO A 408 -1.24 20.27 -9.77
N ALA A 409 -1.85 19.58 -10.74
CA ALA A 409 -1.19 18.58 -11.57
C ALA A 409 -0.03 19.19 -12.36
N SER A 410 1.12 18.51 -12.35
CA SER A 410 2.31 18.87 -13.12
C SER A 410 2.64 17.77 -14.13
N SER A 411 3.55 18.05 -15.06
CA SER A 411 4.10 17.07 -16.00
C SER A 411 5.05 16.06 -15.35
N VAL A 412 5.44 16.28 -14.08
CA VAL A 412 6.29 15.37 -13.32
C VAL A 412 5.44 14.24 -12.75
N GLU A 413 5.35 13.12 -13.49
CA GLU A 413 4.68 11.89 -13.02
C GLU A 413 5.64 10.93 -12.30
N VAL A 414 6.92 10.91 -12.69
CA VAL A 414 7.93 10.01 -12.11
C VAL A 414 9.14 10.80 -11.64
N CYS A 415 9.44 10.73 -10.34
CA CYS A 415 10.65 11.31 -9.75
C CYS A 415 11.40 10.24 -8.94
N LYS A 416 12.25 9.48 -9.63
CA LYS A 416 12.99 8.36 -9.06
C LYS A 416 14.49 8.54 -9.25
N SER A 417 15.28 7.96 -8.36
CA SER A 417 16.73 7.92 -8.48
C SER A 417 17.26 6.48 -8.44
N ALA A 418 18.48 6.29 -8.91
CA ALA A 418 19.26 5.08 -8.73
C ALA A 418 20.71 5.47 -8.45
N VAL A 419 21.49 4.50 -7.97
CA VAL A 419 22.95 4.64 -7.90
C VAL A 419 23.50 4.73 -9.31
N ASP A 420 24.48 5.61 -9.51
CA ASP A 420 25.18 5.73 -10.78
C ASP A 420 25.92 4.44 -11.14
N ASN A 421 25.77 4.01 -12.40
CA ASN A 421 26.27 2.71 -12.84
C ASN A 421 27.81 2.66 -12.80
N THR A 422 28.49 3.77 -13.11
CA THR A 422 29.96 3.83 -13.05
C THR A 422 30.46 3.68 -11.62
N THR A 423 29.79 4.33 -10.66
CA THR A 423 30.09 4.17 -9.23
C THR A 423 29.89 2.74 -8.76
N LEU A 424 28.83 2.08 -9.24
CA LEU A 424 28.52 0.70 -8.92
C LEU A 424 29.55 -0.29 -9.50
N HIS A 425 29.97 -0.10 -10.76
CA HIS A 425 31.03 -0.91 -11.38
C HIS A 425 32.35 -0.78 -10.62
N ASN A 426 32.77 0.44 -10.29
CA ASN A 426 33.98 0.67 -9.49
C ASN A 426 33.92 -0.01 -8.12
N TYR A 427 32.74 -0.03 -7.49
CA TYR A 427 32.54 -0.76 -6.23
C TYR A 427 32.75 -2.27 -6.41
N PHE A 428 32.16 -2.87 -7.45
CA PHE A 428 32.33 -4.30 -7.71
C PHE A 428 33.76 -4.67 -8.09
N GLU A 429 34.45 -3.87 -8.91
CA GLU A 429 35.87 -4.07 -9.20
C GLU A 429 36.73 -4.06 -7.93
N TYR A 430 36.51 -3.09 -7.04
CA TYR A 430 37.23 -3.02 -5.77
C TYR A 430 36.96 -4.24 -4.87
N GLN A 431 35.73 -4.76 -4.84
CA GLN A 431 35.40 -5.95 -4.06
C GLN A 431 36.01 -7.22 -4.66
N LEU A 432 36.02 -7.36 -5.98
CA LEU A 432 36.65 -8.48 -6.69
C LEU A 432 38.16 -8.51 -6.42
N VAL A 433 38.85 -7.37 -6.51
CA VAL A 433 40.28 -7.26 -6.18
C VAL A 433 40.54 -7.64 -4.72
N LYS A 434 39.67 -7.25 -3.79
CA LYS A 434 39.79 -7.67 -2.38
C LYS A 434 39.60 -9.18 -2.22
N GLN A 435 38.67 -9.78 -2.95
CA GLN A 435 38.41 -11.21 -2.90
C GLN A 435 39.60 -12.00 -3.44
N GLU A 436 40.20 -11.56 -4.54
CA GLU A 436 41.42 -12.15 -5.09
C GLU A 436 42.61 -12.03 -4.13
N VAL A 437 42.80 -10.87 -3.49
CA VAL A 437 43.85 -10.68 -2.47
C VAL A 437 43.59 -11.56 -1.24
N PHE A 438 42.33 -11.77 -0.84
CA PHE A 438 41.97 -12.63 0.28
C PHE A 438 42.19 -14.12 -0.05
N VAL A 439 41.86 -14.55 -1.26
CA VAL A 439 42.12 -15.91 -1.77
C VAL A 439 43.62 -16.15 -1.92
N ALA A 440 44.38 -15.19 -2.46
CA ALA A 440 45.84 -15.26 -2.55
C ALA A 440 46.52 -15.33 -1.16
N LYS A 441 46.00 -14.62 -0.16
CA LYS A 441 46.46 -14.75 1.23
C LYS A 441 46.10 -16.09 1.86
N LYS A 442 44.99 -16.71 1.46
CA LYS A 442 44.55 -18.02 1.96
C LYS A 442 45.29 -19.19 1.30
N LEU A 443 45.84 -18.98 0.09
CA LEU A 443 46.66 -19.94 -0.65
C LEU A 443 48.16 -19.86 -0.30
N ASN A 444 48.59 -18.79 0.38
CA ASN A 444 49.95 -18.60 0.91
C ASN A 444 50.08 -18.91 2.41
N LEU A 445 49.13 -19.65 2.97
CA LEU A 445 49.12 -20.29 4.29
C LEU A 445 48.91 -21.79 4.07
#